data_AF-A0A833GHI2-F1
#
_entry.id   AF-A0A833GHI2-F1
#
_cell.length_a   1.000
_cell.length_b   1.000
_cell.length_c   1.000
_cell.angle_alpha   90.00
_cell.angle_beta   90.00
_cell.angle_gamma   90.00
#
_symmetry.space_group_name_H-M   'P 1'
#
loop_
_entity.id
_entity.type
_entity.pdbx_description
1 polymer ?
#
loop_
_entity_poly.entity_id
_entity_poly.type
_entity_poly.pdbx_seq_one_letter_code
_entity_poly.pdbx_strand_id
1 'polypeptide(L)'
;MYTQCPQCLTIYRVAEGDLAAARGHGRCGHCDSVFDMLPTLTTQLPLESIEFLPEHAAQATPPTLGAPVLRPRSAHASAPTADP
;
A
#
# COMPACT_ATOMS: atom_id res chain seq x y z
N MET A 1 -6.36 2.59 -8.35
CA MET A 1 -6.11 3.58 -7.28
C MET A 1 -5.51 4.83 -7.90
N TYR A 2 -5.34 5.90 -7.13
CA TYR A 2 -4.74 7.16 -7.54
C TYR A 2 -3.73 7.64 -6.49
N THR A 3 -2.69 8.33 -6.91
CA THR A 3 -1.68 8.96 -6.04
C THR A 3 -1.22 10.27 -6.68
N GLN A 4 -0.62 11.16 -5.89
CA GLN A 4 -0.14 12.46 -6.34
C GLN A 4 1.36 12.61 -6.10
N CYS A 5 2.09 13.08 -7.11
CA CYS A 5 3.49 13.45 -6.96
C CYS A 5 3.61 14.71 -6.09
N PRO A 6 4.37 14.70 -4.98
CA PRO A 6 4.48 15.86 -4.09
C PRO A 6 5.35 16.99 -4.68
N GLN A 7 6.05 16.75 -5.79
CA GLN A 7 6.94 17.75 -6.42
C GLN A 7 6.23 18.62 -7.45
N CYS A 8 5.44 18.00 -8.33
CA CYS A 8 4.78 18.68 -9.44
C CYS A 8 3.26 18.50 -9.45
N LEU A 9 2.69 17.91 -8.40
CA LEU A 9 1.26 17.72 -8.18
C LEU A 9 0.53 16.86 -9.21
N THR A 10 1.27 16.20 -10.11
CA THR A 10 0.68 15.30 -11.10
C THR A 10 0.02 14.11 -10.42
N ILE A 11 -1.27 13.93 -10.71
CA ILE A 11 -2.06 12.80 -10.22
C ILE A 11 -1.98 11.66 -11.23
N TYR A 12 -1.63 10.47 -10.75
CA TYR A 12 -1.53 9.25 -11.56
C TYR A 12 -2.57 8.22 -11.12
N ARG A 13 -3.09 7.47 -12.10
CA ARG A 13 -3.78 6.21 -11.83
C ARG A 13 -2.73 5.11 -11.63
N VAL A 14 -2.89 4.34 -10.56
CA VAL A 14 -1.98 3.26 -10.17
C VAL A 14 -2.74 1.93 -10.12
N ALA A 15 -2.16 0.89 -10.71
CA ALA A 15 -2.64 -0.48 -10.57
C ALA A 15 -2.14 -1.10 -9.26
N GLU A 16 -2.96 -1.95 -8.63
CA GLU A 16 -2.60 -2.59 -7.35
C GLU A 16 -1.34 -3.47 -7.48
N GLY A 17 -1.17 -4.14 -8.62
CA GLY A 17 0.02 -4.96 -8.90
C GLY A 17 1.31 -4.15 -8.92
N ASP A 18 1.29 -2.97 -9.56
CA ASP A 18 2.47 -2.09 -9.64
C ASP A 18 2.82 -1.52 -8.26
N LEU A 19 1.80 -1.11 -7.49
CA LEU A 19 1.98 -0.63 -6.13
C LEU A 19 2.66 -1.68 -5.24
N ALA A 20 2.20 -2.93 -5.33
CA ALA A 20 2.76 -4.04 -4.56
C ALA A 20 4.19 -4.37 -5.01
N ALA A 21 4.42 -4.48 -6.32
CA ALA A 21 5.74 -4.80 -6.88
C ALA A 21 6.79 -3.73 -6.53
N ALA A 22 6.39 -2.46 -6.55
CA ALA A 22 7.27 -1.33 -6.26
C ALA A 22 7.32 -0.93 -4.78
N ARG A 23 6.65 -1.68 -3.89
CA ARG A 23 6.57 -1.40 -2.45
C ARG A 23 6.15 0.04 -2.16
N GLY A 24 5.15 0.53 -2.88
CA GLY A 24 4.61 1.88 -2.69
C GLY A 24 5.44 3.01 -3.30
N HIS A 25 6.57 2.76 -3.95
CA HIS A 25 7.40 3.82 -4.54
C HIS A 25 7.19 3.94 -6.05
N GLY A 26 7.34 5.14 -6.61
CA GLY A 26 7.38 5.30 -8.06
C GLY A 26 8.08 6.55 -8.54
N ARG A 27 8.31 6.57 -9.85
CA ARG A 27 8.90 7.71 -10.56
C ARG A 27 7.81 8.52 -11.24
N CYS A 28 7.79 9.83 -11.00
CA CYS A 28 6.93 10.75 -11.72
C CYS A 28 7.36 10.83 -13.18
N GLY A 29 6.49 10.49 -14.12
CA GLY A 29 6.78 10.62 -15.56
C GLY A 29 6.78 12.06 -16.09
N HIS A 30 6.49 13.06 -15.24
CA HIS A 30 6.52 14.47 -15.60
C HIS A 30 7.80 15.19 -15.12
N CYS A 31 8.21 14.99 -13.86
CA CYS A 31 9.37 15.66 -13.27
C CYS A 31 10.52 14.71 -12.87
N ASP A 32 10.42 13.42 -13.18
CA ASP A 32 11.39 12.36 -12.90
C ASP A 32 11.71 12.09 -11.42
N SER A 33 11.05 12.79 -10.49
CA SER A 33 11.19 12.55 -9.05
C SER A 33 10.72 11.16 -8.65
N VAL A 34 11.49 10.48 -7.79
CA VAL A 34 11.08 9.24 -7.13
C VAL A 34 10.42 9.59 -5.80
N PHE A 35 9.22 9.08 -5.55
CA PHE A 35 8.42 9.42 -4.38
C PHE A 35 7.68 8.21 -3.81
N ASP A 36 7.23 8.34 -2.55
CA ASP A 36 6.31 7.41 -1.91
C ASP A 36 4.87 7.74 -2.34
N MET A 37 4.19 6.77 -2.94
CA MET A 37 2.82 6.89 -3.41
C MET A 37 1.79 6.74 -2.28
N LEU A 38 2.15 6.09 -1.18
CA LEU A 38 1.22 5.70 -0.11
C LEU A 38 0.56 6.89 0.62
N PRO A 39 1.26 8.01 0.89
CA PRO A 39 0.66 9.14 1.62
C PRO A 39 -0.60 9.68 0.95
N THR A 40 -0.69 9.73 -0.38
CA THR A 40 -1.86 10.26 -1.10
C THR A 40 -2.70 9.18 -1.80
N LEU A 41 -2.46 7.90 -1.50
CA LEU A 41 -3.08 6.79 -2.20
C LEU A 41 -4.59 6.71 -1.90
N THR A 42 -5.43 6.87 -2.92
CA THR A 42 -6.90 6.79 -2.80
C THR A 42 -7.50 5.87 -3.85
N THR A 43 -8.64 5.23 -3.53
CA THR A 43 -9.42 4.45 -4.50
C THR A 43 -10.36 5.32 -5.34
N GLN A 44 -10.68 6.53 -4.88
CA GLN A 44 -11.63 7.43 -5.53
C GLN A 44 -11.00 8.82 -5.75
N LEU A 45 -11.16 9.35 -6.96
CA LEU A 45 -10.88 10.75 -7.28
C LEU A 45 -12.11 11.60 -6.89
N PRO A 46 -11.98 12.56 -5.96
CA PRO A 46 -12.99 13.60 -5.79
C PRO A 46 -13.39 14.26 -7.13
N LEU A 47 -14.68 14.60 -7.28
CA LEU A 47 -15.22 15.15 -8.53
C LEU A 47 -14.99 16.66 -8.70
N GLU A 48 -14.80 17.40 -7.61
CA GLU A 48 -14.47 18.83 -7.66
C GLU A 48 -12.98 19.01 -7.94
N SER A 49 -12.59 20.13 -8.58
CA SER A 49 -11.22 20.40 -9.01
C SER A 49 -10.22 20.17 -7.87
N ILE A 50 -9.51 19.05 -7.93
CA ILE A 50 -8.54 18.64 -6.92
C ILE A 50 -7.20 19.30 -7.23
N GLU A 51 -6.76 20.19 -6.36
CA GLU A 51 -5.38 20.66 -6.35
C GLU A 51 -4.47 19.67 -5.60
N PHE A 52 -4.97 19.09 -4.51
CA PHE A 52 -4.23 18.14 -3.67
C PHE A 52 -5.09 16.93 -3.27
N LEU A 53 -4.54 15.72 -3.39
CA LEU A 53 -5.18 14.54 -2.81
C LEU A 53 -5.02 14.54 -1.29
N PRO A 54 -6.02 14.05 -0.54
CA PRO A 54 -5.91 13.94 0.91
C PRO A 54 -4.77 13.01 1.31
N GLU A 55 -4.00 13.44 2.31
CA GLU A 55 -2.88 12.68 2.84
C GLU A 55 -3.30 11.78 4.02
N HIS A 56 -2.75 10.57 4.05
CA HIS A 56 -2.84 9.63 5.15
C HIS A 56 -1.72 9.91 6.15
N ALA A 57 -2.09 10.24 7.39
CA ALA A 57 -1.10 10.45 8.44
C ALA A 57 -0.35 9.15 8.75
N ALA A 58 0.98 9.25 8.83
CA ALA A 58 1.81 8.14 9.26
C ALA A 58 1.45 7.73 10.70
N GLN A 59 1.27 6.43 10.91
CA GLN A 59 1.01 5.87 12.23
C GLN A 59 2.32 5.43 12.87
N ALA A 60 2.56 5.84 14.12
CA ALA A 60 3.78 5.48 14.84
C ALA A 60 3.88 3.97 15.13
N THR A 61 2.73 3.30 15.26
CA THR A 61 2.66 1.87 15.57
C THR A 61 1.92 1.16 14.43
N PRO A 62 2.48 0.05 13.89
CA PRO A 62 1.77 -0.78 12.93
C PRO A 62 0.44 -1.29 13.50
N PRO A 63 -0.63 -1.38 12.69
CA PRO A 63 -1.91 -1.91 13.14
C PRO A 63 -1.80 -3.39 13.47
N THR A 64 -2.40 -3.81 14.59
CA THR A 64 -2.62 -5.23 14.88
C THR A 64 -3.69 -5.76 13.93
N LEU A 65 -3.34 -6.74 13.10
CA LEU A 65 -4.30 -7.39 12.21
C LEU A 65 -5.33 -8.18 13.03
N GLY A 66 -6.59 -8.17 12.58
CA GLY A 66 -7.70 -8.86 13.23
C GLY A 66 -7.67 -10.38 13.07
N ALA A 67 -8.86 -11.00 13.01
CA ALA A 67 -8.97 -12.45 12.89
C ALA A 67 -8.26 -12.96 11.61
N PRO A 68 -7.36 -13.96 11.71
CA PRO A 68 -6.69 -14.51 10.54
C PRO A 68 -7.70 -15.24 9.65
N VAL A 69 -7.72 -14.91 8.35
CA VAL A 69 -8.61 -15.55 7.37
C VAL A 69 -8.16 -16.98 7.05
N LEU A 70 -6.86 -17.18 6.89
CA LEU A 70 -6.27 -18.49 6.59
C LEU A 70 -4.86 -18.54 7.18
N ARG A 71 -4.57 -19.62 7.92
CA ARG A 71 -3.19 -20.01 8.23
C ARG A 71 -2.82 -21.18 7.30
N PRO A 72 -1.88 -21.02 6.38
CA PRO A 72 -1.37 -22.13 5.59
C PRO A 72 -0.91 -23.26 6.53
N ARG A 73 -1.30 -24.50 6.24
CA ARG A 73 -0.78 -25.66 6.98
C ARG A 73 0.70 -25.82 6.63
N SER A 74 1.57 -25.55 7.58
CA SER A 74 2.98 -25.88 7.45
C SER A 74 3.17 -27.40 7.60
N ALA A 75 4.01 -27.99 6.76
CA ALA A 75 4.38 -29.42 6.84
C ALA A 75 5.10 -29.80 8.16
N HIS A 76 5.44 -28.82 9.01
CA HIS A 76 6.07 -29.02 10.32
C HIS A 76 5.09 -29.34 11.47
N ALA A 77 3.79 -29.45 11.22
CA ALA A 77 2.84 -29.92 12.23
C ALA A 77 2.69 -31.46 12.18
N SER A 78 3.73 -32.19 12.56
CA SER A 78 3.72 -33.64 12.86
C SER A 78 4.95 -33.90 13.74
N ALA A 79 4.87 -34.39 14.97
CA ALA A 79 4.02 -35.48 15.46
C ALA A 79 3.52 -35.23 16.90
N PRO A 80 2.40 -35.86 17.31
CA PRO A 80 2.17 -36.14 18.72
C PRO A 80 3.20 -37.17 19.18
N THR A 81 4.03 -36.82 20.15
CA THR A 81 4.83 -37.78 20.92
C THR A 81 3.85 -38.70 21.64
N ALA A 82 3.79 -39.97 21.22
CA ALA A 82 3.15 -41.01 22.01
C ALA A 82 4.06 -41.28 23.23
N ASP A 83 3.55 -40.99 24.43
CA ASP A 83 4.17 -41.30 25.73
C ASP A 83 3.78 -42.74 26.15
N PRO A 84 4.69 -43.51 26.79
CA PRO A 84 4.61 -44.98 26.94
C PRO A 84 3.60 -45.51 27.96
#